data_AF-A0A6N6KPB5-F1
#
_entry.id   AF-A0A6N6KPB5-F1
#
_cell.length_a   1.000
_cell.length_b   1.000
_cell.length_c   1.000
_cell.angle_alpha   90.00
_cell.angle_beta   90.00
_cell.angle_gamma   90.00
#
_symmetry.space_group_name_H-M   'P 1'
#
loop_
_entity.id
_entity.type
_entity.pdbx_description
1 polymer ?
#
loop_
_entity_poly.entity_id
_entity_poly.type
_entity_poly.pdbx_seq_one_letter_code
_entity_poly.pdbx_strand_id
1 'polypeptide(L)'
;MKKSRQISRRKFIQRATMAALGVSTLPSSMFKFRTLNAAALSNSATFNDEYKAMICLFQAGGADSFNMLMPRGTAEYAEYVATRSNLSIPQSSMHEIIPATNDGKQYGVHPSMYGVKQLFDQG
;
A
#
# COMPACT_ATOMS: atom_id res chain seq x y z
N MET A 1 -32.64 -32.93 -24.49
CA MET A 1 -32.79 -31.47 -24.70
C MET A 1 -32.04 -30.71 -23.59
N LYS A 2 -31.02 -29.91 -23.92
CA LYS A 2 -30.30 -29.06 -22.94
C LYS A 2 -31.15 -27.80 -22.63
N LYS A 3 -31.52 -27.61 -21.37
CA LYS A 3 -32.26 -26.43 -20.88
C LYS A 3 -31.36 -25.19 -20.99
N SER A 4 -31.75 -24.17 -21.75
CA SER A 4 -30.98 -22.92 -21.82
C SER A 4 -31.05 -22.19 -20.48
N ARG A 5 -29.90 -21.80 -19.94
CA ARG A 5 -29.84 -20.98 -18.73
C ARG A 5 -30.13 -19.53 -19.12
N GLN A 6 -31.37 -19.09 -18.92
CA GLN A 6 -31.77 -17.69 -19.10
C GLN A 6 -31.07 -16.82 -18.04
N ILE A 7 -30.07 -16.03 -18.45
CA ILE A 7 -29.41 -15.07 -17.56
C ILE A 7 -30.26 -13.80 -17.52
N SER A 8 -30.72 -13.41 -16.32
CA SER A 8 -31.46 -12.15 -16.16
C SER A 8 -30.58 -10.95 -16.55
N ARG A 9 -31.15 -9.94 -17.21
CA ARG A 9 -30.46 -8.70 -17.62
C ARG A 9 -29.60 -8.09 -16.49
N ARG A 10 -30.14 -8.04 -15.26
CA ARG A 10 -29.40 -7.55 -14.06
C ARG A 10 -28.15 -8.37 -13.76
N LYS A 11 -28.23 -9.70 -13.77
CA LYS A 11 -27.08 -10.60 -13.58
C LYS A 11 -26.07 -10.51 -14.71
N PHE A 12 -26.52 -10.26 -15.94
CA PHE A 12 -25.62 -10.03 -17.07
C PHE A 12 -24.83 -8.73 -16.88
N ILE A 13 -25.49 -7.62 -16.59
CA ILE A 13 -24.84 -6.32 -16.33
C ILE A 13 -23.88 -6.42 -15.14
N GLN A 14 -24.32 -7.01 -14.03
CA GLN A 14 -23.47 -7.20 -12.84
C GLN A 14 -22.18 -7.96 -13.16
N ARG A 15 -22.27 -9.06 -13.92
CA ARG A 15 -21.10 -9.86 -14.31
C ARG A 15 -20.22 -9.13 -15.33
N ALA A 16 -20.82 -8.43 -16.29
CA ALA A 16 -20.10 -7.64 -17.29
C ALA A 16 -19.30 -6.49 -16.64
N THR A 17 -19.90 -5.77 -15.69
CA THR A 17 -19.22 -4.68 -14.96
C THR A 17 -18.07 -5.20 -14.10
N MET A 18 -18.27 -6.31 -13.37
CA MET A 18 -17.18 -6.93 -12.58
C MET A 18 -16.04 -7.43 -13.46
N ALA A 19 -16.33 -8.03 -14.62
CA ALA A 19 -15.31 -8.46 -15.56
C ALA A 19 -14.56 -7.26 -16.19
N ALA A 20 -15.26 -6.19 -16.56
CA ALA A 20 -14.65 -4.99 -17.14
C ALA A 20 -13.71 -4.27 -16.17
N LEU A 21 -14.10 -4.16 -14.89
CA LEU A 21 -13.25 -3.55 -13.86
C LEU A 21 -12.04 -4.43 -13.49
N GLY A 22 -12.17 -5.76 -13.60
CA GLY A 22 -11.04 -6.68 -13.38
C GLY A 22 -10.00 -6.68 -14.51
N VAL A 23 -10.41 -6.37 -15.74
CA VAL A 23 -9.52 -6.40 -16.92
C VAL A 23 -8.73 -5.11 -17.13
N SER A 24 -9.16 -3.97 -16.59
CA SER A 24 -8.50 -2.66 -16.84
C SER A 24 -7.30 -2.36 -15.93
N THR A 25 -7.24 -2.93 -14.72
CA THR A 25 -6.23 -2.57 -13.70
C THR A 25 -4.90 -3.31 -13.86
N LEU A 26 -4.92 -4.55 -14.36
CA LEU A 26 -3.71 -5.37 -14.53
C LEU A 26 -2.83 -4.94 -15.70
N PRO A 27 -3.36 -4.71 -16.93
CA PRO A 27 -2.53 -4.35 -18.09
C PRO A 27 -1.94 -2.94 -17.94
N SER A 28 -2.68 -2.02 -17.33
CA SER A 28 -2.25 -0.63 -17.12
C SER A 28 -1.08 -0.53 -16.14
N SER A 29 -1.07 -1.37 -15.11
CA SER A 29 0.07 -1.49 -14.20
C SER A 29 1.28 -2.08 -14.93
N MET A 30 1.13 -3.23 -15.60
CA MET A 30 2.23 -3.88 -16.33
C MET A 30 2.86 -2.99 -17.40
N PHE A 31 2.06 -2.24 -18.16
CA PHE A 31 2.56 -1.32 -19.19
C PHE A 31 3.44 -0.23 -18.59
N LYS A 32 3.05 0.34 -17.45
CA LYS A 32 3.86 1.35 -16.72
C LYS A 32 5.21 0.79 -16.26
N PHE A 33 5.28 -0.49 -15.86
CA PHE A 33 6.57 -1.09 -15.47
C PHE A 33 7.49 -1.36 -16.65
N ARG A 34 6.94 -1.74 -17.81
CA ARG A 34 7.76 -1.91 -19.02
C ARG A 34 8.36 -0.59 -19.49
N THR A 35 7.58 0.50 -19.43
CA THR A 35 8.11 1.84 -19.76
C THR A 35 9.08 2.37 -18.72
N LEU A 36 8.84 2.15 -17.42
CA LEU A 36 9.81 2.51 -16.37
C LEU A 36 11.12 1.73 -16.50
N ASN A 37 11.07 0.42 -16.79
CA ASN A 37 12.27 -0.39 -17.02
C ASN A 37 13.05 0.08 -18.26
N ALA A 38 12.36 0.37 -19.36
CA ALA A 38 12.99 0.94 -20.56
C ALA A 38 13.63 2.30 -20.28
N ALA A 39 12.98 3.17 -19.51
CA ALA A 39 13.53 4.47 -19.14
C ALA A 39 14.73 4.38 -18.18
N ALA A 40 14.70 3.43 -17.24
CA ALA A 40 15.82 3.17 -16.31
C ALA A 40 17.06 2.65 -17.04
N LEU A 41 16.90 1.81 -18.07
CA LEU A 41 18.00 1.34 -18.91
C LEU A 41 18.64 2.48 -19.71
N SER A 42 17.84 3.40 -20.27
CA SER A 42 18.35 4.54 -21.05
C SER A 42 19.11 5.59 -20.24
N ASN A 43 18.87 5.69 -18.92
CA ASN A 43 19.54 6.64 -18.02
C ASN A 43 20.52 5.97 -17.04
N SER A 44 20.76 4.67 -17.15
CA SER A 44 21.70 4.02 -16.22
C SER A 44 23.13 4.38 -16.61
N ALA A 45 23.84 5.03 -15.69
CA ALA A 45 25.30 5.06 -15.75
C ALA A 45 25.80 3.61 -15.82
N THR A 46 26.82 3.38 -16.64
CA THR A 46 27.48 2.09 -16.83
C THR A 46 28.26 1.74 -15.56
N PHE A 47 27.56 1.37 -14.49
CA PHE A 47 28.15 0.65 -13.37
C PHE A 47 28.53 -0.74 -13.90
N ASN A 48 29.84 -0.99 -13.95
CA ASN A 48 30.52 -2.22 -14.37
C ASN A 48 29.68 -3.48 -14.18
N ASP A 49 29.24 -4.15 -15.25
CA ASP A 49 28.74 -5.54 -15.38
C ASP A 49 28.04 -6.23 -14.17
N GLU A 50 27.47 -5.47 -13.23
CA GLU A 50 26.81 -5.96 -12.03
C GLU A 50 25.33 -6.25 -12.34
N TYR A 51 24.80 -7.30 -11.75
CA TYR A 51 23.43 -7.75 -11.95
C TYR A 51 22.43 -6.66 -11.54
N LYS A 52 21.64 -6.16 -12.51
CA LYS A 52 20.58 -5.17 -12.30
C LYS A 52 19.22 -5.87 -12.26
N ALA A 53 18.54 -5.81 -11.12
CA ALA A 53 17.15 -6.24 -10.98
C ALA A 53 16.25 -5.12 -10.46
N MET A 54 15.04 -5.03 -11.02
CA MET A 54 13.99 -4.13 -10.54
C MET A 54 12.95 -4.95 -9.75
N ILE A 55 12.75 -4.62 -8.47
CA ILE A 55 11.73 -5.25 -7.63
C ILE A 55 10.54 -4.31 -7.51
N CYS A 56 9.37 -4.75 -8.01
CA CYS A 56 8.12 -4.00 -7.89
C CYS A 56 7.28 -4.59 -6.76
N LEU A 57 7.27 -3.93 -5.59
CA LEU A 57 6.43 -4.34 -4.46
C LEU A 57 5.10 -3.60 -4.52
N PHE A 58 4.01 -4.35 -4.76
CA PHE A 58 2.66 -3.81 -4.71
C PHE A 58 2.00 -4.18 -3.40
N GLN A 59 1.70 -3.16 -2.62
CA GLN A 59 1.03 -3.29 -1.32
C GLN A 59 -0.50 -3.11 -1.42
N ALA A 60 -1.05 -3.24 -2.64
CA ALA A 60 -2.47 -3.02 -2.90
C ALA A 60 -3.33 -4.14 -2.29
N GLY A 61 -4.11 -3.81 -1.26
CA GLY A 61 -5.12 -4.69 -0.66
C GLY A 61 -4.64 -5.56 0.51
N GLY A 62 -3.34 -5.58 0.82
CA GLY A 62 -2.78 -6.32 1.96
C GLY A 62 -2.04 -5.46 2.99
N ALA A 63 -1.60 -4.25 2.61
CA ALA A 63 -0.98 -3.31 3.52
C ALA A 63 -2.04 -2.44 4.19
N ASP A 64 -2.03 -2.46 5.52
CA ASP A 64 -2.83 -1.59 6.36
C ASP A 64 -2.01 -0.37 6.79
N SER A 65 -2.00 0.67 5.96
CA SER A 65 -1.21 1.87 6.20
C SER A 65 -1.60 2.60 7.49
N PHE A 66 -2.85 2.48 7.93
CA PHE A 66 -3.31 3.06 9.20
C PHE A 66 -2.63 2.44 10.40
N ASN A 67 -2.21 1.18 10.32
CA ASN A 67 -1.44 0.50 11.37
C ASN A 67 0.07 0.55 11.13
N MET A 68 0.55 1.12 10.01
CA MET A 68 1.99 1.32 9.78
C MET A 68 2.50 2.61 10.43
N LEU A 69 1.79 3.72 10.22
CA LEU A 69 2.10 5.02 10.81
C LEU A 69 0.82 5.55 11.46
N MET A 70 0.85 5.68 12.79
CA MET A 70 -0.32 5.96 13.62
C MET A 70 -0.12 7.28 14.37
N PRO A 71 -1.18 8.05 14.60
CA PRO A 71 -1.12 9.21 15.49
C PRO A 71 -0.97 8.77 16.95
N ARG A 72 -0.22 9.56 17.73
CA ARG A 72 -0.08 9.40 19.18
C ARG A 72 -0.65 10.59 19.96
N GLY A 73 -1.05 11.68 19.29
CA GLY A 73 -1.77 12.77 19.94
C GLY A 73 -3.12 12.30 20.49
N THR A 74 -3.56 12.80 21.64
CA THR A 74 -4.73 12.28 22.35
C THR A 74 -6.01 12.32 21.50
N ALA A 75 -6.26 13.42 20.79
CA ALA A 75 -7.46 13.59 19.97
C ALA A 75 -7.41 12.73 18.71
N GLU A 76 -6.27 12.75 18.01
CA GLU A 76 -6.04 12.01 16.77
C GLU A 76 -5.99 10.50 16.99
N TYR A 77 -5.42 10.06 18.12
CA TYR A 77 -5.42 8.67 18.53
C TYR A 77 -6.83 8.19 18.88
N ALA A 78 -7.65 9.02 19.55
CA ALA A 78 -9.05 8.68 19.80
C ALA A 78 -9.84 8.50 18.50
N GLU A 79 -9.62 9.35 17.49
CA GLU A 79 -10.22 9.20 16.15
C GLU A 79 -9.74 7.92 15.45
N TYR A 80 -8.43 7.62 15.54
CA TYR A 80 -7.87 6.37 15.03
C TYR A 80 -8.51 5.15 15.68
N VAL A 81 -8.63 5.12 17.01
CA VAL A 81 -9.27 4.02 17.74
C VAL A 81 -10.74 3.89 17.35
N ALA A 82 -11.49 5.00 17.26
CA ALA A 82 -12.90 4.96 16.85
C ALA A 82 -13.07 4.40 15.43
N THR A 83 -12.19 4.81 14.50
CA THR A 83 -12.23 4.36 13.10
C THR A 83 -11.81 2.90 12.93
N ARG A 84 -10.82 2.45 13.72
CA ARG A 84 -10.20 1.12 13.58
C ARG A 84 -10.81 0.07 14.49
N SER A 85 -11.52 0.49 15.54
CA SER A 85 -12.20 -0.36 16.50
C SER A 85 -11.27 -1.46 17.04
N ASN A 86 -11.59 -2.73 16.81
CA ASN A 86 -10.82 -3.88 17.29
C ASN A 86 -9.47 -4.10 16.58
N LEU A 87 -9.18 -3.37 15.50
CA LEU A 87 -7.89 -3.41 14.80
C LEU A 87 -6.93 -2.29 15.23
N SER A 88 -7.35 -1.45 16.18
CA SER A 88 -6.50 -0.40 16.72
C SER A 88 -5.35 -0.98 17.55
N ILE A 89 -4.18 -0.37 17.45
CA ILE A 89 -2.99 -0.74 18.19
C ILE A 89 -2.87 0.15 19.42
N PRO A 90 -2.62 -0.41 20.63
CA PRO A 90 -2.42 0.38 21.83
C PRO A 90 -1.25 1.36 21.67
N GLN A 91 -1.47 2.63 22.00
CA GLN A 91 -0.47 3.69 21.92
C GLN A 91 0.86 3.35 22.63
N SER A 92 0.79 2.61 23.74
CA SER A 92 1.96 2.15 24.51
C SER A 92 2.81 1.09 23.81
N SER A 93 2.27 0.41 22.80
CA SER A 93 2.98 -0.62 22.04
C SER A 93 3.68 -0.07 20.78
N MET A 94 3.37 1.17 20.39
CA MET A 94 3.93 1.81 19.21
C MET A 94 5.37 2.25 19.47
N HIS A 95 6.21 2.18 18.43
CA HIS A 95 7.50 2.85 18.46
C HIS A 95 7.30 4.31 18.07
N GLU A 96 7.52 5.24 18.99
CA GLU A 96 7.39 6.67 18.75
C GLU A 96 8.31 7.14 17.62
N ILE A 97 7.86 8.06 16.76
CA ILE A 97 8.70 8.72 15.76
C ILE A 97 8.89 10.16 16.21
N ILE A 98 10.15 10.61 16.28
CA ILE A 98 10.53 11.97 16.71
C ILE A 98 11.22 12.67 15.54
N PRO A 99 10.48 13.40 14.68
CA PRO A 99 11.07 14.08 13.54
C PRO A 99 12.00 15.22 13.95
N ALA A 100 13.07 15.42 13.16
CA ALA A 100 13.95 16.57 13.31
C ALA A 100 13.21 17.91 13.14
N THR A 101 12.21 17.93 12.25
CA THR A 101 11.29 19.07 12.06
C THR A 101 9.89 18.63 12.46
N ASN A 102 9.36 19.20 13.53
CA ASN A 102 8.05 18.85 14.06
C ASN A 102 6.94 19.69 13.41
N ASP A 103 5.84 19.05 13.02
CA ASP A 103 4.62 19.66 12.46
C ASP A 103 3.54 19.92 13.53
N GLY A 104 3.87 19.71 14.81
CA GLY A 104 2.97 19.80 15.95
C GLY A 104 2.21 18.51 16.26
N LYS A 105 2.44 17.44 15.49
CA LYS A 105 1.78 16.15 15.68
C LYS A 105 2.74 15.10 16.21
N GLN A 106 2.16 14.08 16.85
CA GLN A 106 2.92 12.96 17.40
C GLN A 106 2.57 11.71 16.62
N TYR A 107 3.60 10.94 16.26
CA TYR A 107 3.45 9.75 15.45
C TYR A 107 4.15 8.55 16.09
N GLY A 108 3.71 7.36 15.71
CA GLY A 108 4.39 6.11 16.02
C GLY A 108 4.22 5.10 14.91
N VAL A 109 5.16 4.17 14.81
CA VAL A 109 5.11 3.04 13.88
C VAL A 109 4.70 1.75 14.60
N HIS A 110 4.22 0.79 13.81
CA HIS A 110 3.79 -0.53 14.27
C HIS A 110 4.83 -1.19 15.19
N PRO A 111 4.43 -1.97 16.23
CA PRO A 111 5.38 -2.69 17.11
C PRO A 111 6.39 -3.56 16.35
N SER A 112 5.96 -4.21 15.27
CA SER A 112 6.81 -5.03 14.39
C SER A 112 7.71 -4.23 13.42
N MET A 113 7.58 -2.91 13.37
CA MET A 113 8.33 -2.02 12.47
C MET A 113 9.51 -1.33 13.18
N TYR A 114 10.14 -2.02 14.14
CA TYR A 114 11.32 -1.48 14.84
C TYR A 114 12.46 -1.11 13.88
N GLY A 115 12.67 -1.89 12.81
CA GLY A 115 13.66 -1.54 11.79
C GLY A 115 13.37 -0.21 11.08
N VAL A 116 12.11 0.15 10.88
CA VAL A 116 11.73 1.45 10.30
C VAL A 116 12.02 2.58 11.29
N LYS A 117 11.75 2.38 12.59
CA LYS A 117 12.16 3.33 13.63
C LYS A 117 13.67 3.54 13.62
N GLN A 118 14.45 2.47 13.57
CA GLN A 118 15.91 2.56 13.53
C GLN A 118 16.42 3.31 12.30
N LEU A 119 15.86 3.03 11.11
CA LEU A 119 16.21 3.76 9.89
C LEU A 119 15.87 5.25 10.02
N PHE A 120 14.69 5.57 10.54
CA PHE A 120 14.30 6.97 10.76
C PHE A 120 15.24 7.71 11.71
N ASP A 121 15.67 7.05 12.79
CA ASP A 121 16.61 7.63 13.75
C ASP A 121 18.01 7.88 13.17
N GLN A 122 18.36 7.18 12.09
CA GLN A 122 19.68 7.29 11.45
C GLN A 122 19.77 8.44 10.43
N GLY A 123 18.64 9.03 10.03
CA GLY A 123 18.56 10.10 9.03
C GLY A 123 18.51 9.59 7.60
#